data_AF-A0A242LGK0-F1
#
_entry.id   AF-A0A242LGK0-F1
#
_cell.length_a   1.000
_cell.length_b   1.000
_cell.length_c   1.000
_cell.angle_alpha   90.00
_cell.angle_beta   90.00
_cell.angle_gamma   90.00
#
_symmetry.space_group_name_H-M   'P 1'
#
loop_
_entity.id
_entity.type
_entity.pdbx_description
1 polymer ?
#
loop_
_entity_poly.entity_id
_entity_poly.type
_entity_poly.pdbx_seq_one_letter_code
_entity_poly.pdbx_strand_id
1 'polypeptide(L)'
;MIYSGGRVARQEGTVAYLTHDGGKTWEETANTNQTSLVQAGGFVDENTGFLSFGAAPNVQVTKDGGASWKAVTIQVPEEYKAIFLVAEMPAKSGDQLELLLNQGEVGDYRGGLVKGKFISKDNGENWVFDREVKADEE
;
A
#
# COMPACT_ATOMS: atom_id res chain seq x y z
N MET A 1 13.15 4.15 -3.13
CA MET A 1 12.61 4.84 -1.92
C MET A 1 11.63 5.90 -2.40
N ILE A 2 10.49 6.09 -1.71
CA ILE A 2 9.45 7.06 -2.10
C ILE A 2 9.39 8.20 -1.08
N TYR A 3 9.25 9.44 -1.55
CA TYR A 3 8.97 10.61 -0.71
C TYR A 3 7.68 11.31 -1.17
N SER A 4 6.85 11.77 -0.23
CA SER A 4 5.62 12.51 -0.50
C SER A 4 5.70 13.94 0.06
N GLY A 5 5.35 14.96 -0.74
CA GLY A 5 5.37 16.36 -0.35
C GLY A 5 4.16 17.14 -0.87
N GLY A 6 3.67 18.10 -0.09
CA GLY A 6 2.46 18.91 -0.38
C GLY A 6 1.63 19.11 0.89
N ARG A 7 1.98 20.09 1.73
CA ARG A 7 1.21 20.42 2.95
C ARG A 7 0.82 21.89 2.94
N VAL A 8 -0.39 22.18 2.47
CA VAL A 8 -1.14 23.38 2.86
C VAL A 8 -2.53 22.93 3.28
N ALA A 9 -3.01 23.47 4.41
CA ALA A 9 -4.26 23.06 5.03
C ALA A 9 -5.44 23.20 4.04
N ARG A 10 -6.13 22.08 3.83
CA ARG A 10 -7.24 21.82 2.89
C ARG A 10 -6.80 21.40 1.49
N GLN A 11 -6.40 20.13 1.42
CA GLN A 11 -6.49 19.21 0.27
C GLN A 11 -5.90 19.72 -1.06
N GLU A 12 -4.65 19.38 -1.34
CA GLU A 12 -4.07 19.41 -2.68
C GLU A 12 -3.17 18.16 -2.84
N GLY A 13 -3.18 17.57 -4.05
CA GLY A 13 -2.87 16.16 -4.31
C GLY A 13 -1.55 15.60 -3.76
N THR A 14 -1.49 14.28 -3.64
CA THR A 14 -0.23 13.59 -3.29
C THR A 14 0.68 13.53 -4.52
N VAL A 15 1.85 14.16 -4.43
CA VAL A 15 2.94 13.96 -5.38
C VAL A 15 3.95 12.98 -4.77
N ALA A 16 4.23 11.89 -5.48
CA ALA A 16 5.23 10.91 -5.09
C ALA A 16 6.51 11.11 -5.91
N TYR A 17 7.65 11.16 -5.22
CA TYR A 17 8.97 11.25 -5.84
C TYR A 17 9.71 9.93 -5.70
N LEU A 18 10.45 9.56 -6.75
CA LEU A 18 11.27 8.36 -6.81
C LEU A 18 12.74 8.73 -6.99
N THR A 19 13.62 7.92 -6.39
CA THR A 19 15.07 8.00 -6.61
C THR A 19 15.60 6.65 -7.09
N HIS A 20 16.51 6.70 -8.04
CA HIS A 20 17.22 5.54 -8.60
C HIS A 20 18.70 5.48 -8.19
N ASP A 21 19.21 6.50 -7.49
CA ASP A 21 20.64 6.67 -7.21
C ASP A 21 20.98 6.78 -5.71
N GLY A 22 20.10 6.22 -4.86
CA GLY A 22 20.26 6.23 -3.41
C GLY A 22 19.92 7.57 -2.76
N GLY A 23 19.03 8.36 -3.38
CA GLY A 23 18.53 9.62 -2.86
C GLY A 23 19.35 10.85 -3.23
N LYS A 24 20.27 10.73 -4.20
CA LYS A 24 21.06 11.88 -4.70
C LYS A 24 20.22 12.72 -5.66
N THR A 25 19.38 12.09 -6.47
CA THR A 25 18.41 12.73 -7.34
C THR A 25 17.02 12.13 -7.14
N TRP A 26 16.01 12.97 -7.38
CA TRP A 26 14.61 12.65 -7.19
C TRP A 26 13.82 13.11 -8.40
N GLU A 27 13.01 12.21 -8.95
CA GLU A 27 12.13 12.45 -10.09
C GLU A 27 10.68 12.33 -9.65
N GLU A 28 9.84 13.22 -10.18
CA GLU A 28 8.40 13.17 -9.92
C GLU A 28 7.77 11.99 -10.67
N THR A 29 6.98 11.18 -9.96
CA THR A 29 6.21 10.09 -10.57
C THR A 29 4.86 10.60 -11.07
N ALA A 30 4.17 9.81 -11.89
CA ALA A 30 2.83 10.16 -12.36
C ALA A 30 1.85 10.39 -11.20
N ASN A 31 0.90 11.29 -11.40
CA ASN A 31 -0.14 11.57 -10.40
C ASN A 31 -1.05 10.35 -10.21
N THR A 32 -1.29 9.99 -8.95
CA THR A 32 -2.16 8.85 -8.57
C THR A 32 -3.65 9.22 -8.55
N ASN A 33 -3.96 10.51 -8.72
CA ASN A 33 -5.27 11.15 -8.52
C ASN A 33 -5.87 10.89 -7.13
N GLN A 34 -5.03 10.55 -6.14
CA GLN A 34 -5.45 10.31 -4.76
C GLN A 34 -5.36 11.60 -3.93
N THR A 35 -6.41 11.83 -3.14
CA THR A 35 -6.54 13.01 -2.25
C THR A 35 -6.41 12.66 -0.77
N SER A 36 -6.30 11.37 -0.46
CA SER A 36 -6.09 10.86 0.91
C SER A 36 -4.60 10.85 1.26
N LEU A 37 -4.29 10.80 2.56
CA LEU A 37 -2.91 10.70 3.05
C LEU A 37 -2.27 9.38 2.62
N VAL A 38 -1.00 9.44 2.20
CA VAL A 38 -0.17 8.25 2.01
C VAL A 38 0.09 7.58 3.36
N GLN A 39 -0.14 6.28 3.43
CA GLN A 39 0.10 5.46 4.62
C GLN A 39 1.42 4.70 4.50
N ALA A 40 1.65 4.07 3.35
CA ALA A 40 2.89 3.38 3.05
C ALA A 40 3.24 3.54 1.57
N GLY A 41 4.52 3.39 1.24
CA GLY A 41 4.98 3.47 -0.12
C GLY A 41 6.37 2.87 -0.32
N GLY A 42 6.54 2.12 -1.39
CA GLY A 42 7.86 1.64 -1.80
C GLY A 42 7.82 0.64 -2.94
N PHE A 43 8.97 0.04 -3.21
CA PHE A 43 9.20 -0.80 -4.38
C PHE A 43 9.65 -2.21 -3.97
N VAL A 44 9.10 -3.23 -4.62
CA VAL A 44 9.49 -4.64 -4.44
C VAL A 44 10.54 -5.08 -5.47
N ASP A 45 10.71 -4.31 -6.54
CA ASP A 45 11.82 -4.35 -7.51
C ASP A 45 11.93 -3.01 -8.23
N GLU A 46 12.82 -2.90 -9.22
CA GLU A 46 13.10 -1.67 -9.95
C GLU A 46 11.89 -1.07 -10.67
N ASN A 47 10.90 -1.88 -11.04
CA ASN A 47 9.74 -1.44 -11.83
C ASN A 47 8.43 -1.47 -11.05
N THR A 48 8.32 -2.37 -10.08
CA THR A 48 7.08 -2.64 -9.36
C THR A 48 7.06 -1.95 -8.01
N GLY A 49 6.17 -0.97 -7.87
CA GLY A 49 6.02 -0.17 -6.67
C GLY A 49 4.57 -0.05 -6.23
N PHE A 50 4.38 0.25 -4.95
CA PHE A 50 3.07 0.36 -4.32
C PHE A 50 2.97 1.65 -3.52
N LEU A 51 1.77 2.22 -3.50
CA LEU A 51 1.37 3.33 -2.63
C LEU A 51 0.03 2.99 -1.98
N SER A 52 -0.07 3.12 -0.67
CA SER A 52 -1.33 2.96 0.05
C SER A 52 -1.83 4.29 0.60
N PHE A 53 -3.15 4.44 0.67
CA PHE A 53 -3.80 5.71 1.02
C PHE A 53 -4.95 5.51 2.02
N GLY A 54 -5.05 6.41 2.99
CA GLY A 54 -6.22 6.54 3.87
C GLY A 54 -6.50 5.32 4.76
N ALA A 55 -7.76 5.22 5.21
CA ALA A 55 -8.25 4.19 6.15
C ALA A 55 -9.29 3.24 5.51
N ALA A 56 -9.25 3.10 4.19
CA ALA A 56 -9.91 2.03 3.46
C ALA A 56 -8.84 1.45 2.52
N PRO A 57 -8.87 0.15 2.19
CA PRO A 57 -7.80 -0.49 1.42
C PRO A 57 -7.75 0.06 -0.01
N ASN A 58 -7.03 1.17 -0.15
CA ASN A 58 -6.78 1.89 -1.39
C ASN A 58 -5.28 1.79 -1.64
N VAL A 59 -4.93 0.90 -2.55
CA VAL A 59 -3.55 0.64 -2.93
C VAL A 59 -3.44 0.86 -4.44
N GLN A 60 -2.42 1.62 -4.82
CA GLN A 60 -2.02 1.85 -6.20
C GLN A 60 -0.75 1.06 -6.47
N VAL A 61 -0.65 0.43 -7.64
CA VAL A 61 0.54 -0.25 -8.14
C VAL A 61 1.08 0.47 -9.37
N THR A 62 2.39 0.58 -9.45
CA THR A 62 3.13 0.88 -10.68
C THR A 62 3.89 -0.37 -11.11
N LYS A 63 4.04 -0.58 -12.42
CA LYS A 63 4.87 -1.63 -13.02
C LYS A 63 5.90 -1.07 -14.01
N ASP A 64 6.05 0.26 -14.02
CA ASP A 64 6.87 1.02 -14.95
C ASP A 64 7.70 2.09 -14.21
N GLY A 65 8.10 1.81 -12.96
CA GLY A 65 8.97 2.70 -12.20
C GLY A 65 8.30 4.01 -11.79
N GLY A 66 6.98 4.04 -11.67
CA GLY A 66 6.20 5.23 -11.32
C GLY A 66 5.78 6.08 -12.52
N ALA A 67 6.01 5.65 -13.76
CA ALA A 67 5.52 6.36 -14.94
C ALA A 67 3.99 6.27 -15.09
N SER A 68 3.35 5.26 -14.51
CA SER A 68 1.90 5.16 -14.34
C SER A 68 1.53 4.42 -13.05
N TRP A 69 0.37 4.78 -12.49
CA TRP A 69 -0.20 4.15 -11.30
C TRP A 69 -1.61 3.64 -11.60
N LYS A 70 -1.95 2.45 -11.08
CA LYS A 70 -3.26 1.81 -11.24
C LYS A 70 -3.75 1.29 -9.90
N ALA A 71 -5.06 1.40 -9.66
CA ALA A 71 -5.67 0.82 -8.47
C ALA A 71 -5.60 -0.71 -8.54
N VAL A 72 -5.25 -1.35 -7.42
CA VAL A 72 -5.26 -2.81 -7.28
C VAL A 72 -6.64 -3.27 -6.81
N THR A 73 -6.95 -4.55 -7.05
CA THR A 73 -8.16 -5.18 -6.51
C THR A 73 -7.81 -5.94 -5.24
N ILE A 74 -8.45 -5.60 -4.13
CA ILE A 74 -8.30 -6.31 -2.86
C ILE A 74 -9.64 -6.98 -2.49
N GLN A 75 -9.65 -8.31 -2.53
CA GLN A 75 -10.83 -9.10 -2.20
C GLN A 75 -10.92 -9.34 -0.69
N VAL A 76 -11.46 -8.34 0.02
CA VAL A 76 -11.72 -8.43 1.46
C VAL A 76 -13.07 -9.13 1.70
N PRO A 77 -13.12 -10.24 2.47
CA PRO A 77 -14.38 -10.87 2.88
C PRO A 77 -15.29 -9.89 3.62
N GLU A 78 -16.61 -10.07 3.51
CA GLU A 78 -17.62 -9.11 4.00
C GLU A 78 -17.46 -8.84 5.50
N GLU A 79 -17.18 -9.89 6.27
CA GLU A 79 -16.95 -9.82 7.71
C GLU A 79 -15.73 -8.97 8.11
N TYR A 80 -14.79 -8.74 7.18
CA TYR A 80 -13.53 -8.05 7.43
C TYR A 80 -13.42 -6.66 6.79
N LYS A 81 -14.39 -6.25 5.95
CA LYS A 81 -14.36 -4.98 5.22
C LYS A 81 -14.24 -3.74 6.09
N ALA A 82 -14.82 -3.78 7.30
CA ALA A 82 -14.76 -2.69 8.27
C ALA A 82 -13.66 -2.87 9.33
N ILE A 83 -12.89 -3.96 9.24
CA ILE A 83 -11.87 -4.35 10.21
C ILE A 83 -10.48 -4.09 9.66
N PHE A 84 -10.19 -4.60 8.47
CA PHE A 84 -8.86 -4.50 7.85
C PHE A 84 -8.85 -3.38 6.82
N LEU A 85 -8.28 -2.25 7.24
CA LEU A 85 -8.52 -0.94 6.64
C LEU A 85 -7.28 -0.31 6.02
N VAL A 86 -6.13 -0.43 6.69
CA VAL A 86 -4.91 0.26 6.30
C VAL A 86 -3.94 -0.74 5.72
N ALA A 87 -3.56 -0.52 4.45
CA ALA A 87 -2.58 -1.34 3.76
C ALA A 87 -1.16 -0.95 4.14
N GLU A 88 -0.41 -1.95 4.62
CA GLU A 88 1.04 -1.86 4.82
C GLU A 88 1.76 -2.08 3.49
N MET A 89 3.10 -1.98 3.50
CA MET A 89 3.88 -2.18 2.29
C MET A 89 3.91 -3.66 1.90
N PRO A 90 3.56 -4.01 0.64
CA PRO A 90 3.72 -5.36 0.17
C PRO A 90 5.16 -5.87 0.23
N ALA A 91 5.32 -7.14 0.58
CA ALA A 91 6.60 -7.84 0.63
C ALA A 91 6.63 -9.04 -0.33
N LYS A 92 7.81 -9.35 -0.88
CA LYS A 92 8.04 -10.58 -1.66
C LYS A 92 8.24 -11.76 -0.72
N SER A 93 7.52 -12.85 -0.98
CA SER A 93 7.61 -14.12 -0.26
C SER A 93 7.61 -15.25 -1.28
N GLY A 94 8.80 -15.78 -1.58
CA GLY A 94 8.97 -16.72 -2.69
C GLY A 94 8.51 -16.12 -4.03
N ASP A 95 7.59 -16.80 -4.71
CA ASP A 95 7.06 -16.40 -6.02
C ASP A 95 5.78 -15.56 -5.95
N GLN A 96 5.40 -15.10 -4.75
CA GLN A 96 4.17 -14.32 -4.53
C GLN A 96 4.46 -13.05 -3.74
N LEU A 97 3.50 -12.13 -3.78
CA LEU A 97 3.51 -10.96 -2.91
C LEU A 97 2.53 -11.15 -1.76
N GLU A 98 2.90 -10.61 -0.61
CA GLU A 98 2.09 -10.59 0.60
C GLU A 98 1.78 -9.15 0.97
N LEU A 99 0.52 -8.87 1.27
CA LEU A 99 0.03 -7.59 1.75
C LEU A 99 -0.64 -7.80 3.11
N LEU A 100 -0.22 -7.01 4.09
CA LEU A 100 -0.89 -6.96 5.38
C LEU A 100 -1.81 -5.75 5.42
N LEU A 101 -3.05 -5.98 5.84
CA LEU A 101 -3.99 -4.93 6.21
C LEU A 101 -4.15 -4.90 7.72
N ASN A 102 -3.84 -3.78 8.35
CA ASN A 102 -4.08 -3.55 9.77
C ASN A 102 -5.40 -2.80 9.99
N GLN A 103 -5.75 -2.62 11.26
CA GLN A 103 -7.06 -2.12 11.68
C GLN A 103 -7.14 -0.59 11.81
N GLY A 104 -6.08 0.12 11.43
CA GLY A 104 -5.94 1.55 11.70
C GLY A 104 -5.74 1.88 13.18
N GLU A 105 -5.75 3.16 13.52
CA GLU A 105 -5.43 3.65 14.87
C GLU A 105 -6.47 3.29 15.94
N VAL A 106 -7.71 3.02 15.53
CA VAL A 106 -8.86 2.84 16.44
C VAL A 106 -9.44 1.43 16.44
N GLY A 107 -8.93 0.52 15.61
CA GLY A 107 -9.46 -0.83 15.50
C GLY A 107 -9.12 -1.70 16.71
N ASP A 108 -10.14 -2.33 17.30
CA ASP A 108 -10.03 -3.18 18.49
C ASP A 108 -10.42 -4.64 18.23
N TYR A 109 -10.58 -5.04 16.97
CA TYR A 109 -10.93 -6.41 16.60
C TYR A 109 -9.87 -7.37 17.11
N ARG A 110 -10.31 -8.35 17.93
CA ARG A 110 -9.44 -9.26 18.69
C ARG A 110 -8.35 -8.52 19.48
N GLY A 111 -8.72 -7.37 20.07
CA GLY A 111 -7.82 -6.54 20.87
C GLY A 111 -6.81 -5.73 20.05
N GLY A 112 -7.03 -5.57 18.74
CA GLY A 112 -6.08 -4.89 17.84
C GLY A 112 -4.83 -5.71 17.50
N LEU A 113 -4.78 -6.98 17.93
CA LEU A 113 -3.59 -7.83 17.85
C LEU A 113 -3.52 -8.66 16.55
N VAL A 114 -4.42 -8.42 15.61
CA VAL A 114 -4.49 -9.18 14.35
C VAL A 114 -4.48 -8.28 13.13
N LYS A 115 -3.86 -8.78 12.06
CA LYS A 115 -3.88 -8.20 10.72
C LYS A 115 -4.45 -9.21 9.74
N GLY A 116 -5.03 -8.73 8.65
CA GLY A 116 -5.46 -9.56 7.53
C GLY A 116 -4.28 -9.75 6.58
N LYS A 117 -3.90 -10.99 6.30
CA LYS A 117 -2.89 -11.32 5.30
C LYS A 117 -3.55 -11.64 3.96
N PHE A 118 -3.08 -10.97 2.92
CA PHE A 118 -3.55 -11.11 1.54
C PHE A 118 -2.39 -11.50 0.64
N ILE A 119 -2.68 -12.32 -0.36
CA ILE A 119 -1.69 -12.84 -1.30
C ILE A 119 -2.04 -12.42 -2.72
N SER A 120 -1.03 -12.00 -3.47
CA SER A 120 -1.11 -11.79 -4.90
C SER A 120 -0.14 -12.69 -5.65
N LYS A 121 -0.63 -13.30 -6.73
CA LYS A 121 0.16 -14.14 -7.66
C LYS A 121 0.34 -13.49 -9.03
N ASP A 122 -0.10 -12.25 -9.20
CA ASP A 122 -0.11 -11.49 -10.45
C ASP A 122 0.69 -10.18 -10.35
N ASN A 123 1.73 -10.19 -9.52
CA ASN A 123 2.58 -9.05 -9.22
C ASN A 123 1.80 -7.85 -8.67
N GLY A 124 0.84 -8.11 -7.79
CA GLY A 124 0.18 -7.12 -6.96
C GLY A 124 -1.02 -6.43 -7.60
N GLU A 125 -1.58 -6.97 -8.68
CA GLU A 125 -2.81 -6.43 -9.28
C GLU A 125 -4.06 -6.93 -8.57
N ASN A 126 -4.11 -8.21 -8.20
CA ASN A 126 -5.22 -8.81 -7.47
C ASN A 126 -4.72 -9.48 -6.18
N TRP A 127 -5.40 -9.17 -5.08
CA TRP A 127 -5.08 -9.63 -3.74
C TRP A 127 -6.25 -10.42 -3.17
N VAL A 128 -5.97 -11.63 -2.69
CA VAL A 128 -6.96 -12.53 -2.10
C VAL A 128 -6.62 -12.75 -0.64
N PHE A 129 -7.63 -12.70 0.23
CA PHE A 129 -7.45 -13.01 1.65
C PHE A 129 -6.94 -14.44 1.83
N ASP A 130 -5.89 -14.61 2.64
CA ASP A 130 -5.32 -15.90 3.02
C ASP A 130 -5.74 -16.27 4.44
N ARG A 131 -5.37 -15.43 5.42
CA ARG A 131 -5.66 -15.68 6.84
C ARG A 131 -5.47 -14.43 7.69
N GLU A 132 -5.93 -14.51 8.94
CA GLU A 132 -5.51 -13.58 9.99
C GLU A 132 -4.12 -13.96 10.48
N VAL A 133 -3.29 -12.96 10.77
CA VAL A 133 -1.95 -13.12 11.37
C VAL A 133 -1.83 -12.23 12.60
N LYS A 134 -0.91 -12.56 13.51
CA LYS A 134 -0.63 -11.69 14.66
C LYS A 134 0.04 -10.41 14.19
N ALA A 135 -0.27 -9.30 14.84
CA ALA A 135 0.30 -8.00 14.49
C ALA A 135 1.82 -7.93 14.67
N ASP A 136 2.38 -8.78 15.55
CA ASP A 136 3.81 -8.82 15.91
C ASP A 136 4.65 -9.81 15.08
N GLU A 137 4.04 -10.53 14.13
CA GLU A 137 4.75 -11.42 13.21
C GLU A 137 5.16 -10.61 11.96
N GLU A 138 6.38 -10.05 11.97
CA GLU A 138 7.11 -9.55 10.78
C GLU A 138 7.95 -10.66 10.13
#